data_AF-S7PYF7-F1
#
_entry.id   AF-S7PYF7-F1
#
_cell.length_a   1.000
_cell.length_b   1.000
_cell.length_c   1.000
_cell.angle_alpha   90.00
_cell.angle_beta   90.00
_cell.angle_gamma   90.00
#
_symmetry.space_group_name_H-M   'P 1'
#
loop_
_entity.id
_entity.type
_entity.pdbx_description
1 polymer ?
#
loop_
_entity_poly.entity_id
_entity_poly.type
_entity_poly.pdbx_seq_one_letter_code
_entity_poly.pdbx_strand_id
1 'polypeptide(L)'
;MGADSPVLCLKLFDDRFLHMDDPRDDGYSDEEPPGESELEQWWNRYENEENGVRCEDMTYERLRFMQGSLLPWYYGAHRLTLPGGHTIYGILMEYVGGVPLGEGHAAHLPPQQQVELINSLRLGVRGMEHADVSQHDWHRKQILVSARSTSDSMLGPSVHCVLVDFSSCSTSLHASDFHRDDDFGTCLSYLVSPDAHLDAEIVLEHWGERQIWDTISATVNVHGELRGVRKPEDPYSPSIG
;
A
#
# COMPACT_ATOMS: atom_id res chain seq x y z
N MET A 1 -9.69 -9.76 -35.72
CA MET A 1 -9.29 -10.15 -34.36
C MET A 1 -10.32 -9.54 -33.44
N GLY A 2 -11.16 -10.35 -32.79
CA GLY A 2 -12.12 -9.83 -31.82
C GLY A 2 -11.34 -9.14 -30.71
N ALA A 3 -11.68 -7.90 -30.38
CA ALA A 3 -11.13 -7.26 -29.20
C ALA A 3 -11.68 -8.04 -28.00
N ASP A 4 -10.84 -8.88 -27.40
CA ASP A 4 -11.17 -9.49 -26.13
C ASP A 4 -11.49 -8.36 -25.14
N SER A 5 -12.66 -8.45 -24.51
CA SER A 5 -13.07 -7.45 -23.53
C SER A 5 -12.08 -7.46 -22.37
N PRO A 6 -11.71 -6.28 -21.82
CA PRO A 6 -10.76 -6.22 -20.73
C PRO A 6 -11.31 -6.99 -19.52
N VAL A 7 -10.43 -7.74 -18.84
CA VAL A 7 -10.76 -8.36 -17.56
C VAL A 7 -10.78 -7.26 -16.51
N LEU A 8 -11.89 -7.16 -15.78
CA LEU A 8 -12.11 -6.15 -14.75
C LEU A 8 -12.14 -6.81 -13.37
N CYS A 9 -11.71 -6.05 -12.36
CA CYS A 9 -11.83 -6.39 -10.96
C CYS A 9 -12.97 -5.58 -10.35
N LEU A 10 -13.91 -6.25 -9.68
CA LEU A 10 -14.95 -5.64 -8.87
C LEU A 10 -14.65 -5.95 -7.40
N LYS A 11 -14.23 -4.93 -6.63
CA LYS A 11 -14.08 -5.04 -5.17
C LYS A 11 -15.39 -4.59 -4.53
N LEU A 12 -15.96 -5.44 -3.69
CA LEU A 12 -17.24 -5.20 -3.00
C LEU A 12 -16.98 -4.95 -1.52
N PHE A 13 -17.79 -4.06 -0.97
CA PHE A 13 -17.74 -3.60 0.41
C PHE A 13 -19.08 -3.93 1.06
N ASP A 14 -19.08 -4.83 2.04
CA ASP A 14 -20.30 -5.46 2.57
C ASP A 14 -20.18 -5.80 4.06
N ASP A 15 -20.72 -4.94 4.91
CA ASP A 15 -20.60 -5.01 6.37
C ASP A 15 -21.71 -5.85 7.01
N ARG A 16 -22.65 -6.36 6.22
CA ARG A 16 -23.82 -7.09 6.72
C ARG A 16 -23.45 -8.39 7.42
N PHE A 17 -22.24 -8.90 7.18
CA PHE A 17 -21.72 -10.12 7.79
C PHE A 17 -20.70 -9.84 8.90
N LEU A 18 -20.40 -8.57 9.18
CA LEU A 18 -19.54 -8.22 10.31
C LEU A 18 -20.28 -8.56 11.60
N HIS A 19 -19.74 -9.54 12.31
CA HIS A 19 -20.15 -9.85 13.67
C HIS A 19 -19.30 -9.01 14.61
N MET A 20 -19.93 -8.17 15.42
CA MET A 20 -19.26 -7.43 16.49
C MET A 20 -19.40 -8.25 17.76
N ASP A 21 -18.35 -9.02 18.08
CA ASP A 21 -18.21 -9.60 19.41
C ASP A 21 -17.96 -8.48 20.44
N ASP A 22 -18.35 -8.73 21.69
CA ASP A 22 -17.91 -7.83 22.76
C ASP A 22 -16.37 -7.95 22.81
N PRO A 23 -15.62 -6.85 22.72
CA PRO A 23 -14.16 -6.86 22.79
C PRO A 23 -13.61 -7.37 24.13
N ARG A 24 -14.48 -7.67 25.10
CA ARG A 24 -14.15 -8.34 26.37
C ARG A 24 -14.44 -9.85 26.34
N ASP A 25 -15.11 -10.33 25.29
CA ASP A 25 -15.46 -11.72 25.02
C ASP A 25 -14.70 -12.28 23.80
N ASP A 26 -13.77 -11.53 23.20
CA ASP A 26 -13.01 -12.00 22.05
C ASP A 26 -12.05 -13.12 22.49
N GLY A 27 -12.34 -14.34 22.05
CA GLY A 27 -11.60 -15.55 22.46
C GLY A 27 -10.13 -15.63 22.00
N TYR A 28 -9.47 -14.48 21.77
CA TYR A 28 -8.07 -14.34 21.40
C TYR A 28 -7.21 -14.02 22.64
N SER A 29 -6.76 -15.10 23.28
CA SER A 29 -5.59 -15.21 24.17
C SER A 29 -5.71 -14.82 25.65
N ASP A 30 -4.84 -15.44 26.46
CA ASP A 30 -4.70 -15.35 27.92
C ASP A 30 -4.26 -13.95 28.44
N GLU A 31 -4.55 -12.86 27.71
CA GLU A 31 -4.22 -11.48 28.10
C GLU A 31 -5.39 -10.81 28.84
N GLU A 32 -5.08 -9.85 29.72
CA GLU A 32 -6.12 -9.10 30.44
C GLU A 32 -7.03 -8.38 29.42
N PRO A 33 -8.35 -8.35 29.64
CA PRO A 33 -9.28 -7.69 28.72
C PRO A 33 -8.91 -6.20 28.56
N PRO A 34 -9.13 -5.62 27.37
CA PRO A 34 -8.72 -4.25 27.07
C PRO A 34 -9.33 -3.26 28.06
N GLY A 35 -8.53 -2.28 28.49
CA GLY A 35 -8.98 -1.22 29.39
C GLY A 35 -9.99 -0.29 28.73
N GLU A 36 -10.74 0.49 29.52
CA GLU A 36 -11.75 1.44 28.99
C GLU A 36 -11.18 2.40 27.93
N SER A 37 -9.94 2.86 28.09
CA SER A 37 -9.27 3.74 27.13
C SER A 37 -8.90 3.06 25.81
N GLU A 38 -8.70 1.74 25.81
CA GLU A 38 -8.41 0.96 24.60
C GLU A 38 -9.70 0.68 23.84
N LEU A 39 -10.77 0.35 24.56
CA LEU A 39 -12.11 0.21 24.00
C LEU A 39 -12.59 1.49 23.30
N GLU A 40 -12.36 2.66 23.91
CA GLU A 40 -12.69 3.95 23.29
C GLU A 40 -11.88 4.18 22.01
N GLN A 41 -10.60 3.79 21.98
CA GLN A 41 -9.76 3.87 20.78
C GLN A 41 -10.26 2.93 19.67
N TRP A 42 -10.71 1.72 20.00
CA TRP A 42 -11.25 0.77 19.02
C TRP A 42 -12.50 1.34 18.36
N TRP A 43 -13.41 1.88 19.17
CA TRP A 43 -14.63 2.48 18.63
C TRP A 43 -14.36 3.71 17.76
N ASN A 44 -13.37 4.52 18.13
CA ASN A 44 -12.93 5.67 17.35
C ASN A 44 -12.23 5.28 16.03
N ARG A 45 -11.75 4.04 15.91
CA ARG A 45 -11.13 3.48 14.70
C ARG A 45 -12.05 2.57 13.91
N TYR A 46 -13.31 2.43 14.32
CA TYR A 46 -14.25 1.58 13.62
C TYR A 46 -14.60 2.21 12.26
N GLU A 47 -14.11 1.59 11.19
CA GLU A 47 -14.43 1.95 9.82
C GLU A 47 -15.56 1.06 9.29
N ASN A 48 -16.55 1.67 8.65
CA ASN A 48 -17.57 0.93 7.93
C ASN A 48 -17.21 0.81 6.44
N GLU A 49 -17.95 -0.02 5.73
CA GLU A 49 -17.70 -0.33 4.33
C GLU A 49 -17.98 0.87 3.40
N GLU A 50 -18.86 1.78 3.81
CA GLU A 50 -19.05 3.07 3.12
C GLU A 50 -17.80 3.96 3.23
N ASN A 51 -17.14 3.99 4.39
CA ASN A 51 -15.87 4.69 4.55
C ASN A 51 -14.79 4.07 3.67
N GLY A 52 -14.67 2.74 3.64
CA GLY A 52 -13.70 2.04 2.80
C GLY A 52 -13.83 2.42 1.32
N VAL A 53 -15.07 2.44 0.77
CA VAL A 53 -15.30 2.87 -0.62
C VAL A 53 -14.94 4.34 -0.84
N ARG A 54 -15.27 5.22 0.11
CA ARG A 54 -14.96 6.66 0.00
C ARG A 54 -13.45 6.91 0.04
N CYS A 55 -12.73 6.23 0.91
CA CYS A 55 -11.28 6.33 1.01
C CYS A 55 -10.61 5.85 -0.28
N GLU A 56 -11.08 4.73 -0.84
CA GLU A 56 -10.51 4.18 -2.06
C GLU A 56 -10.84 5.04 -3.29
N ASP A 57 -12.09 5.52 -3.45
CA ASP A 57 -12.50 6.45 -4.51
C ASP A 57 -11.68 7.75 -4.49
N MET A 58 -11.57 8.38 -3.31
CA MET A 58 -10.76 9.59 -3.13
C MET A 58 -9.28 9.34 -3.48
N THR A 59 -8.73 8.20 -3.06
CA THR A 59 -7.34 7.84 -3.32
C THR A 59 -7.08 7.68 -4.81
N TYR A 60 -7.94 6.93 -5.52
CA TYR A 60 -7.80 6.75 -6.96
C TYR A 60 -7.96 8.06 -7.74
N GLU A 61 -8.85 8.96 -7.32
CA GLU A 61 -9.00 10.29 -7.92
C GLU A 61 -7.75 11.16 -7.71
N ARG A 62 -7.18 11.19 -6.50
CA ARG A 62 -5.93 11.92 -6.22
C ARG A 62 -4.75 11.36 -7.00
N LEU A 63 -4.66 10.04 -7.13
CA LEU A 63 -3.56 9.34 -7.79
C LEU A 63 -3.83 9.06 -9.27
N ARG A 64 -4.77 9.79 -9.90
CA ARG A 64 -5.13 9.59 -11.30
C ARG A 64 -3.94 9.63 -12.26
N PHE A 65 -2.91 10.43 -11.93
CA PHE A 65 -1.69 10.53 -12.73
C PHE A 65 -0.81 9.27 -12.72
N MET A 66 -1.04 8.33 -11.79
CA MET A 66 -0.31 7.06 -11.67
C MET A 66 -1.05 5.85 -12.28
N GLN A 67 -2.33 6.01 -12.63
CA GLN A 67 -3.16 4.93 -13.17
C GLN A 67 -2.64 4.39 -14.52
N GLY A 68 -2.77 3.08 -14.73
CA GLY A 68 -2.25 2.34 -15.89
C GLY A 68 -0.75 2.01 -15.84
N SER A 69 -0.07 2.48 -14.79
CA SER A 69 1.35 2.21 -14.54
C SER A 69 1.57 1.63 -13.13
N LEU A 70 1.64 2.48 -12.12
CA LEU A 70 1.86 2.10 -10.71
C LEU A 70 0.56 1.77 -9.98
N LEU A 71 -0.58 2.10 -10.59
CA LEU A 71 -1.92 1.79 -10.12
C LEU A 71 -2.75 1.17 -11.26
N PRO A 72 -3.74 0.31 -10.95
CA PRO A 72 -4.74 -0.10 -11.93
C PRO A 72 -5.50 1.11 -12.51
N TRP A 73 -6.03 0.98 -13.72
CA TRP A 73 -7.08 1.90 -14.17
C TRP A 73 -8.30 1.82 -13.25
N TYR A 74 -8.78 2.97 -12.78
CA TYR A 74 -9.97 3.09 -11.96
C TYR A 74 -11.18 3.51 -12.82
N TYR A 75 -12.30 2.79 -12.69
CA TYR A 75 -13.52 3.03 -13.46
C TYR A 75 -14.67 3.60 -12.62
N GLY A 76 -14.43 3.85 -11.32
CA GLY A 76 -15.37 4.54 -10.43
C GLY A 76 -15.93 3.66 -9.32
N ALA A 77 -16.51 4.34 -8.33
CA ALA A 77 -17.33 3.74 -7.31
C ALA A 77 -18.77 3.52 -7.83
N HIS A 78 -19.36 2.40 -7.44
CA HIS A 78 -20.66 1.95 -7.89
C HIS A 78 -21.51 1.52 -6.71
N ARG A 79 -22.78 1.90 -6.78
CA ARG A 79 -23.84 1.37 -5.93
C ARG A 79 -24.51 0.20 -6.64
N LEU A 80 -24.56 -0.95 -5.98
CA LEU A 80 -25.08 -2.20 -6.52
C LEU A 80 -26.30 -2.65 -5.72
N THR A 81 -27.25 -3.31 -6.37
CA THR A 81 -28.42 -3.91 -5.71
C THR A 81 -28.38 -5.42 -5.89
N LEU A 82 -28.26 -6.14 -4.79
CA LEU A 82 -28.27 -7.60 -4.76
C LEU A 82 -29.68 -8.16 -5.04
N PRO A 83 -29.83 -9.44 -5.44
CA PRO A 83 -31.14 -10.05 -5.70
C PRO A 83 -32.16 -9.93 -4.56
N GLY A 84 -31.70 -9.81 -3.31
CA GLY A 84 -32.55 -9.60 -2.13
C GLY A 84 -32.99 -8.14 -1.90
N GLY A 85 -32.65 -7.20 -2.79
CA GLY A 85 -32.93 -5.77 -2.64
C GLY A 85 -31.93 -4.99 -1.77
N HIS A 86 -30.95 -5.68 -1.18
CA HIS A 86 -29.90 -5.04 -0.40
C HIS A 86 -28.99 -4.20 -1.29
N THR A 87 -28.66 -3.01 -0.82
CA THR A 87 -27.65 -2.15 -1.45
C THR A 87 -26.29 -2.49 -0.87
N ILE A 88 -25.30 -2.66 -1.74
CA ILE A 88 -23.88 -2.71 -1.39
C ILE A 88 -23.12 -1.71 -2.26
N TYR A 89 -21.92 -1.34 -1.84
CA TYR A 89 -21.05 -0.48 -2.62
C TYR A 89 -19.84 -1.27 -3.10
N GLY A 90 -19.21 -0.78 -4.15
CA GLY A 90 -18.02 -1.40 -4.70
C GLY A 90 -17.31 -0.47 -5.66
N ILE A 91 -16.11 -0.86 -6.05
CA ILE A 91 -15.34 -0.14 -7.06
C ILE A 91 -15.01 -1.06 -8.22
N LEU A 92 -14.95 -0.48 -9.41
CA LEU A 92 -14.56 -1.18 -10.62
C LEU A 92 -13.19 -0.69 -11.07
N MET A 93 -12.27 -1.62 -11.33
CA MET A 93 -10.91 -1.30 -11.74
C MET A 93 -10.34 -2.33 -12.72
N GLU A 94 -9.21 -2.02 -13.35
CA GLU A 94 -8.43 -2.95 -14.15
C GLU A 94 -8.04 -4.16 -13.30
N TYR A 95 -8.21 -5.36 -13.86
CA TYR A 95 -7.61 -6.54 -13.25
C TYR A 95 -6.11 -6.58 -13.54
N VAL A 96 -5.31 -6.62 -12.49
CA VAL A 96 -3.85 -6.69 -12.58
C VAL A 96 -3.41 -8.12 -12.29
N GLY A 97 -2.88 -8.82 -13.31
CA GLY A 97 -2.37 -10.19 -13.20
C GLY A 97 -0.99 -10.30 -12.51
N GLY A 98 -0.69 -9.42 -11.56
CA GLY A 98 0.58 -9.43 -10.82
C GLY A 98 0.58 -10.44 -9.67
N VAL A 99 1.76 -10.80 -9.19
CA VAL A 99 1.93 -11.72 -8.04
C VAL A 99 2.27 -10.88 -6.80
N PRO A 100 1.56 -11.04 -5.67
CA PRO A 100 1.90 -10.38 -4.42
C PRO A 100 3.39 -10.47 -4.04
N LEU A 101 3.92 -9.39 -3.45
CA LEU A 101 5.27 -9.39 -2.90
C LEU A 101 5.40 -10.51 -1.86
N GLY A 102 6.46 -11.30 -2.00
CA GLY A 102 6.76 -12.44 -1.13
C GLY A 102 6.04 -13.75 -1.46
N GLU A 103 5.24 -13.81 -2.52
CA GLU A 103 4.72 -15.07 -3.06
C GLU A 103 5.69 -15.71 -4.10
N GLY A 104 7.00 -15.48 -3.92
CA GLY A 104 8.05 -16.18 -4.66
C GLY A 104 8.40 -15.64 -6.04
N HIS A 105 7.62 -14.73 -6.64
CA HIS A 105 8.00 -14.15 -7.95
C HIS A 105 9.30 -13.35 -7.88
N ALA A 106 9.44 -12.52 -6.83
CA ALA A 106 10.63 -11.72 -6.56
C ALA A 106 11.92 -12.56 -6.42
N ALA A 107 11.81 -13.80 -5.91
CA ALA A 107 12.95 -14.71 -5.71
C ALA A 107 13.67 -15.09 -7.00
N HIS A 108 12.99 -14.99 -8.15
CA HIS A 108 13.51 -15.38 -9.46
C HIS A 108 13.99 -14.18 -10.28
N LEU A 109 13.88 -12.96 -9.74
CA LEU A 109 14.30 -11.75 -10.43
C LEU A 109 15.82 -11.61 -10.43
N PRO A 110 16.46 -11.42 -11.59
CA PRO A 110 17.85 -10.99 -11.68
C PRO A 110 18.05 -9.66 -10.94
N PRO A 111 19.27 -9.36 -10.47
CA PRO A 111 19.57 -8.14 -9.73
C PRO A 111 19.03 -6.85 -10.37
N GLN A 112 19.17 -6.70 -11.69
CA GLN A 112 18.68 -5.52 -12.41
C GLN A 112 17.15 -5.38 -12.33
N GLN A 113 16.39 -6.47 -12.41
CA GLN A 113 14.92 -6.43 -12.30
C GLN A 113 14.48 -6.20 -10.85
N GLN A 114 15.26 -6.64 -9.86
CA GLN A 114 15.01 -6.24 -8.47
C GLN A 114 15.14 -4.73 -8.32
N VAL A 115 16.17 -4.12 -8.91
CA VAL A 115 16.37 -2.66 -8.91
C VAL A 115 15.20 -1.94 -9.59
N GLU A 116 14.67 -2.46 -10.71
CA GLU A 116 13.46 -1.91 -11.35
C GLU A 116 12.25 -1.95 -10.42
N LEU A 117 12.00 -3.09 -9.77
CA LEU A 117 10.92 -3.25 -8.80
C LEU A 117 11.07 -2.27 -7.63
N ILE A 118 12.25 -2.20 -7.01
CA ILE A 118 12.56 -1.30 -5.89
C ILE A 118 12.30 0.16 -6.28
N ASN A 119 12.81 0.58 -7.45
CA ASN A 119 12.61 1.94 -7.93
C ASN A 119 11.14 2.23 -8.24
N SER A 120 10.40 1.26 -8.79
CA SER A 120 8.97 1.44 -9.08
C SER A 120 8.14 1.62 -7.81
N LEU A 121 8.41 0.84 -6.75
CA LEU A 121 7.72 0.97 -5.47
C LEU A 121 8.06 2.30 -4.81
N ARG A 122 9.34 2.70 -4.84
CA ARG A 122 9.75 4.01 -4.35
C ARG A 122 9.00 5.13 -5.05
N LEU A 123 8.93 5.09 -6.39
CA LEU A 123 8.19 6.08 -7.17
C LEU A 123 6.70 6.07 -6.82
N GLY A 124 6.12 4.90 -6.57
CA GLY A 124 4.73 4.75 -6.13
C GLY A 124 4.47 5.45 -4.79
N VAL A 125 5.27 5.13 -3.77
CA VAL A 125 5.15 5.72 -2.44
C VAL A 125 5.37 7.24 -2.48
N ARG A 126 6.40 7.72 -3.19
CA ARG A 126 6.61 9.17 -3.34
C ARG A 126 5.47 9.84 -4.11
N GLY A 127 4.89 9.17 -5.09
CA GLY A 127 3.69 9.63 -5.78
C GLY A 127 2.51 9.81 -4.83
N MET A 128 2.31 8.85 -3.92
CA MET A 128 1.27 8.93 -2.88
C MET A 128 1.48 10.12 -1.95
N GLU A 129 2.68 10.25 -1.37
CA GLU A 129 3.02 11.36 -0.46
C GLU A 129 2.87 12.73 -1.15
N HIS A 130 3.31 12.87 -2.40
CA HIS A 130 3.15 14.10 -3.16
C HIS A 130 1.70 14.44 -3.49
N ALA A 131 0.84 13.42 -3.58
CA ALA A 131 -0.58 13.57 -3.79
C ALA A 131 -1.37 13.70 -2.47
N ASP A 132 -0.68 13.82 -1.33
CA ASP A 132 -1.29 13.95 0.00
C ASP A 132 -2.15 12.71 0.34
N VAL A 133 -1.61 11.52 0.04
CA VAL A 133 -2.21 10.20 0.37
C VAL A 133 -1.25 9.44 1.28
N SER A 134 -1.78 8.89 2.38
CA SER A 134 -1.06 7.97 3.28
C SER A 134 -1.84 6.67 3.43
N GLN A 135 -1.17 5.53 3.56
CA GLN A 135 -1.77 4.19 3.68
C GLN A 135 -1.52 3.63 5.08
N HIS A 136 -2.60 3.31 5.79
CA HIS A 136 -2.55 2.93 7.21
C HIS A 136 -2.48 1.41 7.43
N ASP A 137 -2.73 0.62 6.40
CA ASP A 137 -2.70 -0.85 6.47
C ASP A 137 -1.77 -1.45 5.43
N TRP A 138 -0.52 -0.99 5.38
CA TRP A 138 0.45 -1.60 4.47
C TRP A 138 0.61 -3.09 4.73
N HIS A 139 0.49 -3.89 3.68
CA HIS A 139 0.95 -5.28 3.69
C HIS A 139 1.40 -5.76 2.31
N ARG A 140 2.25 -6.78 2.28
CA ARG A 140 2.90 -7.26 1.04
C ARG A 140 1.92 -7.63 -0.09
N LYS A 141 0.69 -8.06 0.25
CA LYS A 141 -0.35 -8.37 -0.74
C LYS A 141 -0.90 -7.17 -1.51
N GLN A 142 -0.65 -5.95 -1.04
CA GLN A 142 -1.00 -4.70 -1.72
C GLN A 142 0.05 -4.27 -2.75
N ILE A 143 1.22 -4.92 -2.74
CA ILE A 143 2.32 -4.65 -3.66
C ILE A 143 2.40 -5.81 -4.64
N LEU A 144 1.78 -5.65 -5.81
CA LEU A 144 1.79 -6.68 -6.85
C LEU A 144 3.04 -6.54 -7.72
N VAL A 145 3.81 -7.60 -7.85
CA VAL A 145 4.95 -7.67 -8.77
C VAL A 145 4.43 -8.05 -10.16
N SER A 146 4.60 -7.14 -11.12
CA SER A 146 4.10 -7.26 -12.48
C SER A 146 5.26 -7.28 -13.47
N ALA A 147 5.35 -8.36 -14.25
CA ALA A 147 6.28 -8.49 -15.35
C ALA A 147 5.53 -8.24 -16.67
N ARG A 148 5.84 -7.14 -17.35
CA ARG A 148 5.30 -6.87 -18.68
C ARG A 148 6.29 -7.38 -19.72
N SER A 149 5.87 -8.39 -20.49
CA SER A 149 6.61 -8.83 -21.66
C SER A 149 6.35 -7.84 -22.79
N THR A 150 7.29 -6.93 -23.03
CA THR A 150 7.25 -6.06 -24.20
C THR A 150 7.87 -6.83 -25.36
N SER A 151 7.06 -7.14 -26.38
CA SER A 151 7.49 -7.90 -27.56
C SER A 151 8.67 -7.26 -28.32
N ASP A 152 8.96 -5.98 -28.06
CA ASP A 152 10.02 -5.19 -28.69
C ASP A 152 11.27 -4.96 -27.82
N SER A 153 11.30 -5.45 -26.57
CA SER A 153 12.46 -5.22 -25.70
C SER A 153 13.52 -6.30 -25.88
N MET A 154 14.62 -5.93 -26.56
CA MET A 154 15.88 -6.70 -26.55
C MET A 154 16.46 -6.90 -25.13
N LEU A 155 15.96 -6.15 -24.14
CA LEU A 155 16.43 -6.16 -22.74
C LEU A 155 15.61 -7.12 -21.85
N GLY A 156 14.65 -7.85 -22.43
CA GLY A 156 13.77 -8.73 -21.67
C GLY A 156 12.55 -8.00 -21.08
N PRO A 157 11.72 -8.72 -20.30
CA PRO A 157 10.52 -8.15 -19.68
C PRO A 157 10.93 -7.14 -18.60
N SER A 158 10.24 -5.99 -18.57
CA SER A 158 10.40 -5.01 -17.49
C SER A 158 9.53 -5.39 -16.31
N VAL A 159 10.07 -5.20 -15.11
CA VAL A 159 9.40 -5.53 -13.84
C VAL A 159 9.10 -4.25 -13.08
N HIS A 160 7.87 -4.14 -12.60
CA HIS A 160 7.43 -3.02 -11.75
C HIS A 160 6.43 -3.52 -10.72
N CYS A 161 6.20 -2.73 -9.68
CA CYS A 161 5.09 -2.95 -8.77
C CYS A 161 3.82 -2.27 -9.30
N VAL A 162 2.68 -2.83 -8.92
CA VAL A 162 1.39 -2.16 -8.96
C VAL A 162 0.83 -2.16 -7.54
N LEU A 163 0.48 -0.98 -7.05
CA LEU A 163 -0.11 -0.80 -5.74
C LEU A 163 -1.63 -0.95 -5.85
N VAL A 164 -2.23 -1.68 -4.92
CA VAL A 164 -3.67 -1.94 -4.85
C VAL A 164 -4.17 -1.77 -3.43
N ASP A 165 -5.49 -1.73 -3.28
CA ASP A 165 -6.17 -1.75 -1.98
C ASP A 165 -5.93 -0.49 -1.14
N PHE A 166 -6.72 0.55 -1.41
CA PHE A 166 -6.60 1.87 -0.75
C PHE A 166 -7.77 2.18 0.17
N SER A 167 -8.47 1.17 0.69
CA SER A 167 -9.62 1.39 1.58
C SER A 167 -9.22 1.98 2.94
N SER A 168 -7.97 1.80 3.36
CA SER A 168 -7.42 2.36 4.60
C SER A 168 -6.43 3.50 4.34
N CYS A 169 -6.69 4.29 3.29
CA CYS A 169 -5.94 5.50 3.01
C CYS A 169 -6.61 6.75 3.56
N SER A 170 -5.80 7.74 3.95
CA SER A 170 -6.25 9.06 4.35
C SER A 170 -5.58 10.18 3.57
N THR A 171 -6.11 11.39 3.73
CA THR A 171 -5.59 12.62 3.13
C THR A 171 -5.69 13.79 4.10
N SER A 172 -4.92 14.87 3.94
CA SER A 172 -4.90 15.98 4.91
C SER A 172 -6.13 16.90 4.86
N LEU A 173 -7.19 16.54 4.12
CA LEU A 173 -8.41 17.38 4.00
C LEU A 173 -9.11 17.60 5.33
N HIS A 174 -9.01 16.66 6.25
CA HIS A 174 -9.63 16.76 7.56
C HIS A 174 -8.55 16.75 8.64
N ALA A 175 -8.48 17.82 9.42
CA ALA A 175 -7.50 17.96 10.51
C ALA A 175 -7.65 16.91 11.62
N SER A 176 -8.79 16.21 11.66
CA SER A 176 -9.06 15.09 12.55
C SER A 176 -8.42 13.78 12.08
N ASP A 177 -8.08 13.68 10.79
CA ASP A 177 -7.61 12.43 10.22
C ASP A 177 -6.15 12.24 10.58
N PHE A 178 -5.82 11.04 11.07
CA PHE A 178 -4.45 10.66 11.36
C PHE A 178 -3.71 10.43 10.03
N HIS A 179 -3.26 11.53 9.42
CA HIS A 179 -2.81 11.50 8.03
C HIS A 179 -1.35 11.07 7.83
N ARG A 180 -0.56 10.94 8.90
CA ARG A 180 0.88 10.72 8.78
C ARG A 180 1.31 9.38 9.35
N ASP A 181 1.48 8.40 8.47
CA ASP A 181 2.29 7.22 8.71
C ASP A 181 3.62 7.27 7.98
N ASP A 182 4.55 6.41 8.38
CA ASP A 182 5.85 6.26 7.74
C ASP A 182 5.77 5.34 6.52
N ASP A 183 4.93 5.67 5.53
CA ASP A 183 4.70 4.85 4.32
C ASP A 183 6.03 4.41 3.67
N PHE A 184 6.98 5.36 3.57
CA PHE A 184 8.32 5.13 3.03
C PHE A 184 9.13 4.12 3.85
N GLY A 185 9.11 4.24 5.17
CA GLY A 185 9.81 3.31 6.07
C GLY A 185 9.16 1.94 6.13
N THR A 186 7.84 1.90 6.17
CA THR A 186 7.04 0.68 6.21
C THR A 186 7.24 -0.14 4.93
N CYS A 187 7.18 0.49 3.75
CA CYS A 187 7.48 -0.19 2.49
C CYS A 187 8.92 -0.72 2.44
N LEU A 188 9.90 0.03 2.93
CA LEU A 188 11.28 -0.47 3.03
C LEU A 188 11.37 -1.71 3.90
N SER A 189 10.67 -1.72 5.05
CA SER A 189 10.66 -2.87 5.97
C SER A 189 10.12 -4.14 5.29
N TYR A 190 9.12 -3.99 4.40
CA TYR A 190 8.63 -5.11 3.60
C TYR A 190 9.63 -5.56 2.56
N LEU A 191 10.32 -4.65 1.86
CA LEU A 191 11.31 -5.01 0.85
C LEU A 191 12.52 -5.76 1.42
N VAL A 192 13.00 -5.39 2.60
CA VAL A 192 14.15 -6.05 3.27
C VAL A 192 13.76 -7.28 4.09
N SER A 193 12.46 -7.52 4.26
CA SER A 193 11.96 -8.71 4.95
C SER A 193 12.43 -9.98 4.23
N PRO A 194 12.84 -11.04 4.94
CA PRO A 194 13.22 -12.32 4.33
C PRO A 194 12.15 -12.89 3.40
N ASP A 195 10.88 -12.65 3.72
CA ASP A 195 9.74 -13.13 2.95
C ASP A 195 9.57 -12.38 1.62
N ALA A 196 10.14 -11.18 1.45
CA ALA A 196 10.06 -10.47 0.16
C ALA A 196 10.91 -11.14 -0.92
N HIS A 197 11.86 -12.00 -0.53
CA HIS A 197 12.78 -12.68 -1.43
C HIS A 197 13.57 -11.74 -2.35
N LEU A 198 13.92 -10.57 -1.83
CA LEU A 198 14.82 -9.61 -2.46
C LEU A 198 16.16 -9.62 -1.72
N ASP A 199 17.23 -9.26 -2.43
CA ASP A 199 18.52 -9.02 -1.80
C ASP A 199 18.46 -7.71 -0.99
N ALA A 200 18.59 -7.82 0.34
CA ALA A 200 18.47 -6.69 1.25
C ALA A 200 19.54 -5.61 1.01
N GLU A 201 20.74 -5.97 0.55
CA GLU A 201 21.79 -5.00 0.24
C GLU A 201 21.45 -4.23 -1.04
N ILE A 202 20.91 -4.91 -2.06
CA ILE A 202 20.38 -4.24 -3.27
C ILE A 202 19.23 -3.29 -2.90
N VAL A 203 18.31 -3.72 -2.03
CA VAL A 203 17.22 -2.86 -1.54
C VAL A 203 17.77 -1.61 -0.87
N LEU A 204 18.70 -1.75 0.08
CA LEU A 204 19.27 -0.59 0.79
C LEU A 204 20.05 0.36 -0.11
N GLU A 205 20.75 -0.16 -1.11
CA GLU A 205 21.49 0.65 -2.08
C GLU A 205 20.56 1.48 -2.96
N HIS A 206 19.42 0.90 -3.37
CA HIS A 206 18.56 1.48 -4.40
C HIS A 206 17.26 2.12 -3.89
N TRP A 207 16.83 1.87 -2.65
CA TRP A 207 15.65 2.52 -2.07
C TRP A 207 15.80 4.03 -1.93
N GLY A 208 17.02 4.53 -1.86
CA GLY A 208 17.31 5.96 -1.78
C GLY A 208 17.10 6.56 -0.40
N GLU A 209 17.12 7.88 -0.34
CA GLU A 209 17.12 8.64 0.90
C GLU A 209 15.71 9.09 1.28
N ARG A 210 15.51 9.32 2.57
CA ARG A 210 14.34 10.01 3.08
C ARG A 210 14.30 11.45 2.56
N GLN A 211 13.14 12.07 2.60
CA GLN A 211 12.99 13.50 2.35
C GLN A 211 12.99 14.26 3.67
N ILE A 212 13.24 15.57 3.60
CA ILE A 212 13.27 16.43 4.79
C ILE A 212 11.92 16.50 5.52
N TRP A 213 10.81 16.17 4.83
CA TRP A 213 9.48 16.09 5.42
C TRP A 213 9.14 14.70 5.98
N ASP A 214 10.03 13.71 5.82
CA ASP A 214 9.89 12.39 6.44
C ASP A 214 10.30 12.49 7.92
N THR A 215 9.37 12.99 8.74
CA THR A 215 9.64 13.29 10.16
C THR A 215 9.86 12.03 10.99
N ILE A 216 9.35 10.88 10.55
CA ILE A 216 9.50 9.59 11.24
C ILE A 216 10.84 8.95 10.84
N SER A 217 11.59 8.45 11.81
CA SER A 217 12.80 7.66 11.56
C SER A 217 12.45 6.19 11.43
N ALA A 218 12.86 5.54 10.34
CA ALA A 218 12.90 4.08 10.28
C ALA A 218 14.31 3.54 10.47
N THR A 219 14.36 2.41 11.18
CA THR A 219 15.47 1.48 11.18
C THR A 219 14.97 0.17 10.61
N VAL A 220 15.84 -0.54 9.89
CA VAL A 220 15.54 -1.88 9.39
C VAL A 220 16.60 -2.86 9.86
N ASN A 221 16.19 -4.10 10.12
CA ASN A 221 17.10 -5.17 10.47
C ASN A 221 17.58 -5.86 9.20
N VAL A 222 18.88 -5.76 8.92
CA VAL A 222 19.53 -6.47 7.81
C VAL A 222 20.59 -7.39 8.40
N HIS A 223 20.38 -8.71 8.25
CA HIS A 223 21.28 -9.74 8.76
C HIS A 223 21.60 -9.64 10.27
N GLY A 224 20.64 -9.16 11.07
CA GLY A 224 20.81 -8.98 12.52
C GLY A 224 21.34 -7.60 12.92
N GLU A 225 21.66 -6.73 11.97
CA GLU A 225 22.13 -5.37 12.23
C GLU A 225 21.01 -4.35 11.98
N LEU A 226 20.78 -3.47 12.96
CA LEU A 226 19.88 -2.32 12.78
C LEU A 226 20.58 -1.25 11.94
N ARG A 227 20.02 -0.95 10.77
CA ARG A 227 20.50 0.09 9.87
C ARG A 227 19.45 1.19 9.75
N GLY A 228 19.86 2.43 9.99
CA GLY A 228 19.03 3.60 9.78
C GLY A 228 18.90 3.91 8.29
N VAL A 229 17.72 4.35 7.87
CA VAL A 229 17.53 4.90 6.52
C VAL A 229 18.25 6.24 6.42
N ARG A 230 18.99 6.46 5.33
CA ARG A 230 19.69 7.73 5.09
C ARG A 230 18.70 8.89 5.13
N LYS A 231 19.02 9.91 5.91
CA LYS A 231 18.34 11.20 5.91
C LYS A 231 19.24 12.25 5.26
N PRO A 232 18.73 13.08 4.35
CA PRO A 232 19.49 14.17 3.77
C PRO A 232 19.81 15.19 4.88
N GLU A 233 20.87 15.97 4.68
CA GLU A 233 21.13 17.13 5.52
C GLU A 233 19.91 18.07 5.45
N ASP A 234 19.40 18.47 6.61
CA ASP A 234 18.31 19.43 6.67
C ASP A 234 18.85 20.83 6.29
N PRO A 235 18.45 21.38 5.12
CA PRO A 235 18.97 22.67 4.67
C PRO A 235 18.49 23.84 5.55
N TYR A 236 17.55 23.60 6.47
CA TYR A 236 17.01 24.58 7.40
C TYR A 236 17.60 24.46 8.81
N SER A 237 18.43 23.46 9.07
CA SER A 237 19.11 23.34 10.36
C SER A 237 20.06 24.53 10.55
N PRO A 238 19.93 25.30 11.65
CA PRO A 238 20.75 26.49 11.85
C PRO A 238 22.21 26.07 11.90
N SER A 239 23.01 26.59 10.96
CA SER A 239 24.46 26.43 10.98
C SER A 239 24.97 26.99 12.31
N ILE A 240 25.47 26.11 13.18
CA ILE A 240 26.10 26.50 14.44
C ILE A 240 27.40 27.21 14.05
N GLY A 241 27.36 28.54 14.01
CA GLY A 241 28.51 29.43 13.84
C GLY A 241 29.14 29.79 15.17
#